data_AF-A0A7J9GMM2-F1
#
_entry.id   AF-A0A7J9GMM2-F1
#
_cell.length_a   1.000
_cell.length_b   1.000
_cell.length_c   1.000
_cell.angle_alpha   90.00
_cell.angle_beta   90.00
_cell.angle_gamma   90.00
#
_symmetry.space_group_name_H-M   'P 1'
#
loop_
_entity.id
_entity.type
_entity.pdbx_description
1 polymer ?
#
loop_
_entity_poly.entity_id
_entity_poly.type
_entity_poly.pdbx_seq_one_letter_code
_entity_poly.pdbx_strand_id
1 'polypeptide(L)' 'MGFEKGASLLEDLIEKAGGCAVMDGGFATQLETHGASINDPLWSALCLIKDPHLIKQ' A
#
# COMPACT_ATOMS: atom_id res chain seq x y z
N MET A 1 14.20 -3.66 24.65
CA MET A 1 15.15 -4.04 23.58
C MET A 1 14.33 -4.54 22.39
N GLY A 2 14.03 -3.70 21.39
CA GLY A 2 13.09 -4.10 20.32
C GLY A 2 12.95 -3.09 19.17
N PHE A 3 13.38 -1.84 19.38
CA PHE A 3 13.32 -0.80 18.36
C PHE A 3 14.55 -0.76 17.42
N GLU A 4 15.70 -1.31 17.82
CA GLU A 4 16.94 -1.21 17.02
C GLU A 4 16.92 -2.09 15.76
N LYS A 5 16.17 -3.20 15.77
CA LYS A 5 16.14 -4.16 14.66
C LYS A 5 15.31 -3.68 13.46
N GLY A 6 14.40 -2.73 13.68
CA GLY A 6 13.52 -2.18 12.63
C GLY A 6 14.19 -1.07 11.82
N ALA A 7 14.94 -0.21 12.50
CA ALA A 7 15.74 0.83 11.84
C ALA A 7 16.75 0.22 10.88
N SER A 8 17.46 -0.84 11.30
CA SER A 8 18.45 -1.51 10.45
C SER A 8 17.84 -2.11 9.18
N LEU A 9 16.62 -2.67 9.23
CA LEU A 9 15.98 -3.24 8.04
C LEU A 9 15.54 -2.16 7.04
N LEU A 10 15.02 -1.03 7.52
CA LEU A 10 14.62 0.07 6.64
C LEU A 10 15.85 0.75 6.01
N GLU A 11 16.90 0.96 6.80
CA GLU A 11 18.19 1.50 6.31
C GLU A 11 18.78 0.59 5.22
N ASP A 12 18.85 -0.72 5.47
CA ASP A 12 19.29 -1.72 4.48
C ASP A 12 18.46 -1.66 3.19
N LEU A 13 17.13 -1.48 3.30
CA LEU A 13 16.24 -1.40 2.15
C LEU A 13 16.49 -0.13 1.33
N ILE A 14 16.65 1.01 1.99
CA ILE A 14 16.91 2.31 1.33
C ILE A 14 18.30 2.29 0.67
N GLU A 15 19.32 1.73 1.33
CA GLU A 15 20.66 1.59 0.76
C GLU A 15 20.63 0.69 -0.48
N LYS A 16 19.97 -0.47 -0.41
CA LYS A 16 19.80 -1.37 -1.56
C LYS A 16 18.99 -0.75 -2.70
N ALA A 17 18.12 0.21 -2.40
CA ALA A 17 17.37 0.99 -3.39
C ALA A 17 18.19 2.14 -4.02
N GLY A 18 19.45 2.33 -3.65
CA GLY A 18 20.31 3.40 -4.17
C GLY A 18 20.19 4.72 -3.40
N GLY A 19 19.80 4.66 -2.12
CA GLY A 19 19.71 5.82 -1.22
C GLY A 19 18.34 6.51 -1.21
N CYS A 20 17.37 6.06 -2.01
CA CYS A 20 16.00 6.56 -2.02
C CYS A 20 15.03 5.44 -2.42
N ALA A 21 13.99 5.21 -1.62
CA ALA A 21 12.92 4.28 -1.94
C ALA A 21 11.73 5.04 -2.52
N VAL A 22 11.35 4.72 -3.76
CA VAL A 22 10.12 5.21 -4.37
C VAL A 22 8.97 4.29 -3.95
N MET A 23 7.92 4.88 -3.39
CA MET A 23 6.70 4.19 -2.97
C MET A 23 5.60 4.35 -4.01
N ASP A 24 4.51 3.62 -3.82
CA ASP A 24 3.29 3.76 -4.62
C ASP A 24 2.49 5.03 -4.27
N GLY A 25 1.36 5.20 -4.97
CA GLY A 25 0.49 6.37 -4.84
C GLY A 25 -0.84 6.08 -4.11
N GLY A 26 -1.79 7.00 -4.23
CA GLY A 26 -3.10 6.91 -3.58
C GLY A 26 -3.98 5.78 -4.16
N PHE A 27 -4.05 4.66 -3.45
CA PHE A 27 -4.77 3.48 -3.94
C PHE A 27 -6.28 3.68 -4.07
N ALA A 28 -6.91 4.36 -3.11
CA ALA A 28 -8.35 4.66 -3.14
C ALA A 28 -8.74 5.45 -4.41
N THR A 29 -7.95 6.47 -4.76
CA THR A 29 -8.20 7.30 -5.95
C THR A 29 -8.15 6.49 -7.25
N GLN A 30 -7.21 5.55 -7.35
CA GLN A 30 -7.13 4.66 -8.51
C GLN A 30 -8.32 3.70 -8.57
N LEU A 31 -8.78 3.19 -7.42
CA LEU A 31 -9.94 2.32 -7.34
C LEU A 31 -11.24 3.05 -7.68
N GLU A 32 -11.43 4.29 -7.21
CA GLU A 32 -12.57 5.15 -7.58
C GLU A 32 -12.62 5.42 -9.09
N THR A 33 -11.46 5.68 -9.70
CA THR A 33 -11.34 5.85 -11.16
C THR A 33 -11.81 4.60 -11.92
N HIS A 34 -11.62 3.42 -11.34
CA HIS A 34 -12.09 2.14 -11.89
C HIS A 34 -13.49 1.73 -11.41
N GLY A 35 -14.22 2.63 -10.74
CA GLY A 35 -15.62 2.45 -10.36
C GLY A 35 -15.86 1.85 -8.97
N ALA A 36 -14.83 1.70 -8.14
CA ALA A 36 -15.01 1.28 -6.75
C ALA A 36 -15.72 2.36 -5.93
N SER A 37 -16.65 1.96 -5.08
CA SER A 37 -17.36 2.86 -4.16
C SER A 37 -16.62 2.92 -2.82
N ILE A 38 -15.97 4.05 -2.53
CA ILE A 38 -15.17 4.29 -1.30
C ILE A 38 -15.98 5.13 -0.30
N ASN A 39 -17.25 4.77 -0.10
CA ASN A 39 -18.17 5.49 0.80
C ASN A 39 -18.33 4.83 2.17
N ASP A 40 -17.77 3.64 2.35
CA ASP A 40 -17.81 2.87 3.60
C ASP A 40 -16.42 2.92 4.27
N PRO A 41 -16.28 3.19 5.59
CA PRO A 41 -14.98 3.18 6.27
C PRO A 41 -14.22 1.85 6.17
N LEU A 42 -14.91 0.73 5.90
CA LEU A 42 -14.35 -0.60 5.67
C LEU A 42 -14.33 -0.98 4.18
N TRP A 43 -14.34 0.00 3.27
CA TRP A 43 -14.32 -0.21 1.83
C TRP A 43 -13.23 -1.19 1.38
N SER A 44 -12.05 -1.18 2.01
CA SER A 44 -10.92 -2.02 1.60
C SER A 44 -11.21 -3.50 1.84
N ALA A 45 -11.86 -3.84 2.96
CA ALA A 45 -12.30 -5.20 3.24
C ALA A 45 -13.37 -5.65 2.23
N LEU A 46 -14.32 -4.76 1.91
CA LEU A 46 -15.34 -5.05 0.91
C LEU A 46 -14.71 -5.26 -0.48
N CYS A 47 -13.78 -4.40 -0.89
CA CYS A 47 -13.08 -4.48 -2.18
C CYS A 47 -12.23 -5.75 -2.27
N LEU A 48 -11.53 -6.12 -1.20
CA LEU A 48 -10.74 -7.36 -1.14
C LEU A 48 -11.59 -8.63 -1.32
N ILE A 49 -12.83 -8.61 -0.83
CA ILE A 49 -13.73 -9.78 -0.90
C ILE A 49 -14.54 -9.79 -2.20
N LYS A 50 -15.12 -8.65 -2.59
CA LYS A 50 -16.08 -8.55 -3.69
C LYS A 50 -15.41 -8.31 -5.03
N ASP A 51 -14.41 -7.43 -5.06
CA ASP A 51 -13.78 -6.93 -6.28
C ASP A 51 -12.24 -7.06 -6.25
N PRO A 52 -11.66 -8.23 -5.90
CA PRO A 52 -10.21 -8.39 -5.74
C PRO A 52 -9.42 -8.17 -7.04
N HIS A 53 -10.11 -8.21 -8.18
CA HIS A 53 -9.51 -7.96 -9.48
C HIS A 53 -9.08 -6.50 -9.61
N LEU A 54 -9.81 -5.53 -9.04
CA LEU A 54 -9.46 -4.11 -9.07
C LEU A 54 -8.17 -3.81 -8.28
N ILE A 55 -7.79 -4.68 -7.34
CA ILE A 55 -6.62 -4.49 -6.49
C ILE A 55 -5.32 -4.95 -7.17
N LYS A 56 -5.41 -5.89 -8.11
CA LYS A 56 -4.26 -6.51 -8.78
C LYS A 56 -3.98 -5.95 -10.18
N GLN A 57 -4.83 -5.05 -10.69
CA GLN A 57 -4.61 -4.39 -11.98
C GLN A 57 -3.32 -3.57 -11.96
#